data_AF-A0A534T698-F1
#
_entry.id   AF-A0A534T698-F1
#
_cell.length_a   1.000
_cell.length_b   1.000
_cell.length_c   1.000
_cell.angle_alpha   90.00
_cell.angle_beta   90.00
_cell.angle_gamma   90.00
#
_symmetry.space_group_name_H-M   'P 1'
#
loop_
_entity.id
_entity.type
_entity.pdbx_description
1 polymer ?
#
loop_
_entity_poly.entity_id
_entity_poly.type
_entity_poly.pdbx_seq_one_letter_code
_entity_poly.pdbx_strand_id
1 'polypeptide(L)'
;MDLRSVLADLRASSDTFGPLVRRQAETIPDRLALAFEHESLTYAAYNQEVNRVAGALRRAGVVKGTPVAILCLNSPLFLATLGAVAKLGAVGALINTHVRGSALTSVLRASGAAVGVCDGDALAGLDAVRGTHPVRFLADAGTASLPADMRPLRDVLTRADEPDLPDLRGGDVFLYIYTSGTTGYPKPAIIRHLRFTMAGLSLAPLLGVEPGETIYAPLPLYHGESLFVGFAPAFRVGGTFASRRRFAAHAFLDDVRRHRAVAFVYVGELCRYLLRQPVTPRDRDHRLRVAAGAGLRPDIWVPFQERFGIARIVEMYGATEGNVALHNADGRVGSVGKPHPLLEDNVRLARFDLARGELVRTPIARRRRRSSCAMRSRQATPGSGRATSCAVTPTATTTSSTASATPSGGRARTSPRRRSPTC
;
A
#
# COMPACT_ATOMS: atom_id res chain seq x y z
N MET A 1 22.94 17.35 1.01
CA MET A 1 21.61 17.32 1.65
C MET A 1 21.56 16.14 2.60
N ASP A 2 21.35 16.37 3.89
CA ASP A 2 21.25 15.29 4.90
C ASP A 2 19.85 14.66 4.86
N LEU A 3 19.77 13.36 4.58
CA LEU A 3 18.49 12.65 4.52
C LEU A 3 17.78 12.61 5.88
N ARG A 4 18.52 12.59 6.99
CA ARG A 4 17.89 12.60 8.32
C ARG A 4 17.15 13.90 8.56
N SER A 5 17.76 15.03 8.20
CA SER A 5 17.08 16.33 8.15
C SER A 5 15.85 16.29 7.25
N VAL A 6 15.99 15.86 5.99
CA VAL A 6 14.85 15.81 5.04
C VAL A 6 13.71 14.93 5.56
N LEU A 7 14.01 13.78 6.15
CA LEU A 7 13.00 12.90 6.74
C LEU A 7 12.38 13.51 8.00
N ALA A 8 13.13 14.24 8.81
CA ALA A 8 12.59 14.98 9.95
C ALA A 8 11.65 16.09 9.49
N ASP A 9 12.05 16.85 8.46
CA ASP A 9 11.26 17.90 7.86
C ASP A 9 9.97 17.34 7.26
N LEU A 10 10.05 16.26 6.49
CA LEU A 10 8.87 15.60 5.93
C LEU A 10 7.98 14.97 7.01
N ARG A 11 8.54 14.50 8.14
CA ARG A 11 7.75 14.03 9.29
C ARG A 11 7.00 15.17 9.97
N ALA A 12 7.62 16.34 10.07
CA ALA A 12 7.02 17.55 10.63
C ALA A 12 6.20 18.37 9.60
N SER A 13 6.23 17.98 8.33
CA SER A 13 5.50 18.68 7.27
C SER A 13 4.00 18.44 7.36
N SER A 14 3.23 19.49 7.09
CA SER A 14 1.80 19.44 6.86
C SER A 14 1.43 19.11 5.41
N ASP A 15 2.39 19.00 4.47
CA ASP A 15 2.16 18.59 3.07
C ASP A 15 1.85 17.07 2.97
N THR A 16 0.68 16.72 3.49
CA THR A 16 0.11 15.37 3.49
C THR A 16 -0.95 15.24 2.40
N PHE A 17 -1.50 14.04 2.24
CA PHE A 17 -2.45 13.75 1.16
C PHE A 17 -3.73 14.62 1.21
N GLY A 18 -4.32 14.86 2.39
CA GLY A 18 -5.54 15.68 2.52
C GLY A 18 -5.38 17.11 1.96
N PRO A 19 -4.40 17.89 2.43
CA PRO A 19 -4.04 19.19 1.86
C PRO A 19 -3.68 19.13 0.36
N LEU A 20 -2.98 18.08 -0.09
CA LEU A 20 -2.66 17.89 -1.50
C LEU A 20 -3.92 17.73 -2.36
N VAL A 21 -4.95 17.03 -1.87
CA VAL A 21 -6.24 16.87 -2.57
C VAL A 21 -6.91 18.23 -2.79
N ARG A 22 -7.01 19.05 -1.75
CA ARG A 22 -7.53 20.42 -1.84
C ARG A 22 -6.73 21.25 -2.84
N ARG A 23 -5.41 21.29 -2.65
CA ARG A 23 -4.51 22.12 -3.47
C ARG A 23 -4.66 21.79 -4.96
N GLN A 24 -4.64 20.50 -5.34
CA GLN A 24 -4.78 20.11 -6.74
C GLN A 24 -6.16 20.49 -7.31
N ALA A 25 -7.23 20.39 -6.51
CA ALA A 25 -8.55 20.81 -6.93
C ALA A 25 -8.65 22.32 -7.18
N GLU A 26 -7.87 23.13 -6.47
CA GLU A 26 -7.79 24.58 -6.65
C GLU A 26 -6.87 24.96 -7.83
N THR A 27 -5.74 24.27 -8.01
CA THR A 27 -4.75 24.64 -9.04
C THR A 27 -5.01 24.04 -10.41
N ILE A 28 -5.58 22.84 -10.49
CA ILE A 28 -5.82 22.11 -11.75
C ILE A 28 -7.22 21.46 -11.79
N PRO A 29 -8.30 22.23 -11.53
CA PRO A 29 -9.65 21.71 -11.30
C PRO A 29 -10.17 20.80 -12.41
N ASP A 30 -9.89 21.15 -13.67
CA ASP A 30 -10.46 20.51 -14.86
C ASP A 30 -9.63 19.31 -15.36
N ARG A 31 -8.44 19.10 -14.78
CA ARG A 31 -7.61 17.95 -15.16
C ARG A 31 -8.19 16.68 -14.57
N LEU A 32 -8.07 15.56 -15.29
CA LEU A 32 -8.46 14.25 -14.79
C LEU A 32 -7.57 13.83 -13.61
N ALA A 33 -8.21 13.49 -12.50
CA ALA A 33 -7.57 12.88 -11.34
C ALA A 33 -7.69 11.35 -11.41
N LEU A 34 -8.90 10.86 -11.73
CA LEU A 34 -9.22 9.45 -11.74
C LEU A 34 -9.83 9.04 -13.09
N ALA A 35 -9.48 7.84 -13.54
CA ALA A 35 -10.17 7.14 -14.62
C ALA A 35 -10.44 5.69 -14.21
N PHE A 36 -11.70 5.28 -14.21
CA PHE A 36 -12.12 3.95 -13.81
C PHE A 36 -13.04 3.37 -14.87
N GLU A 37 -12.56 2.39 -15.62
CA GLU A 37 -13.33 1.73 -16.68
C GLU A 37 -13.89 2.76 -17.68
N HIS A 38 -15.18 3.10 -17.61
CA HIS A 38 -15.82 4.08 -18.48
C HIS A 38 -16.06 5.45 -17.83
N GLU A 39 -15.70 5.59 -16.56
CA GLU A 39 -15.90 6.79 -15.75
C GLU A 39 -14.60 7.55 -15.59
N SER A 40 -14.70 8.87 -15.43
CA SER A 40 -13.57 9.73 -15.12
C SER A 40 -14.00 10.87 -14.22
N LEU A 41 -13.10 11.26 -13.31
CA LEU A 41 -13.32 12.39 -12.41
C LEU A 41 -12.19 13.38 -12.57
N THR A 42 -12.54 14.65 -12.72
CA THR A 42 -11.59 15.76 -12.61
C THR A 42 -11.13 15.93 -11.17
N TYR A 43 -10.05 16.69 -10.94
CA TYR A 43 -9.60 17.02 -9.58
C TYR A 43 -10.69 17.74 -8.78
N ALA A 44 -11.44 18.66 -9.40
CA ALA A 44 -12.57 19.32 -8.75
C ALA A 44 -13.68 18.33 -8.37
N ALA A 45 -14.07 17.44 -9.29
CA ALA A 45 -15.11 16.44 -9.02
C ALA A 45 -14.68 15.44 -7.94
N TYR A 46 -13.45 14.92 -8.03
CA TYR A 46 -12.88 14.04 -7.02
C TYR A 46 -12.84 14.71 -5.63
N ASN A 47 -12.44 15.98 -5.55
CA ASN A 47 -12.42 16.73 -4.30
C ASN A 47 -13.81 16.90 -3.70
N GLN A 48 -14.83 17.13 -4.54
CA GLN A 48 -16.22 17.19 -4.10
C GLN A 48 -16.66 15.83 -3.51
N GLU A 49 -16.37 14.71 -4.17
CA GLU A 49 -16.69 13.39 -3.61
C GLU A 49 -15.98 13.14 -2.28
N VAL A 50 -14.69 13.49 -2.19
CA VAL A 50 -13.91 13.43 -0.94
C VAL A 50 -14.59 14.25 0.16
N ASN A 51 -15.06 15.45 -0.13
CA ASN A 51 -15.74 16.31 0.84
C ASN A 51 -17.08 15.75 1.30
N ARG A 52 -17.87 15.18 0.38
CA ARG A 52 -19.15 14.53 0.75
C ARG A 52 -18.91 13.34 1.68
N VAL A 53 -17.95 12.48 1.35
CA VAL A 53 -17.60 11.33 2.21
C VAL A 53 -17.02 11.80 3.55
N ALA A 54 -16.17 12.83 3.57
CA ALA A 54 -15.65 13.41 4.81
C ALA A 54 -16.77 13.98 5.69
N GLY A 55 -17.75 14.67 5.10
CA GLY A 55 -18.92 15.17 5.83
C GLY A 55 -19.76 14.04 6.44
N ALA A 56 -19.97 12.95 5.69
CA ALA A 56 -20.67 11.77 6.18
C ALA A 56 -19.93 11.08 7.35
N LEU A 57 -18.62 10.89 7.21
CA LEU A 57 -17.77 10.33 8.27
C LEU A 57 -17.74 11.21 9.52
N ARG A 58 -17.64 12.54 9.37
CA ARG A 58 -17.67 13.48 10.49
C ARG A 58 -19.00 13.42 11.25
N ARG A 59 -20.14 13.35 10.54
CA ARG A 59 -21.46 13.14 11.16
C ARG A 59 -21.58 11.80 11.87
N ALA A 60 -20.84 10.79 11.43
CA ALA A 60 -20.73 9.50 12.10
C ALA A 60 -19.73 9.50 13.27
N GLY A 61 -19.17 10.66 13.66
CA GLY A 61 -18.28 10.82 14.80
C GLY A 61 -16.79 10.60 14.50
N VAL A 62 -16.40 10.54 13.22
CA VAL A 62 -14.98 10.40 12.84
C VAL A 62 -14.25 11.73 13.05
N VAL A 63 -13.15 11.66 13.81
CA VAL A 63 -12.24 12.78 14.08
C VAL A 63 -10.79 12.35 13.82
N LYS A 64 -9.82 13.26 14.03
CA LYS A 64 -8.39 12.95 13.89
C LYS A 64 -8.03 11.73 14.74
N GLY A 65 -7.35 10.76 14.13
CA GLY A 65 -6.90 9.51 14.76
C GLY A 65 -7.94 8.40 14.82
N THR A 66 -9.22 8.66 14.49
CA THR A 66 -10.25 7.61 14.47
C THR A 66 -10.01 6.60 13.36
N PRO A 67 -9.97 5.28 13.63
CA PRO A 67 -9.94 4.27 12.58
C PRO A 67 -11.28 4.16 11.83
N VAL A 68 -11.22 4.07 10.51
CA VAL A 68 -12.36 3.87 9.61
C VAL A 68 -12.11 2.62 8.77
N ALA A 69 -12.99 1.63 8.88
CA ALA A 69 -12.88 0.41 8.06
C ALA A 69 -13.25 0.71 6.61
N ILE A 70 -12.40 0.32 5.66
CA ILE A 70 -12.65 0.46 4.22
C ILE A 70 -12.71 -0.95 3.63
N LEU A 71 -13.91 -1.38 3.25
CA LEU A 71 -14.17 -2.70 2.66
C LEU A 71 -14.86 -2.50 1.32
N CYS A 72 -14.10 -2.05 0.32
CA CYS A 72 -14.57 -1.85 -1.04
C CYS A 72 -13.61 -2.54 -2.02
N LEU A 73 -14.11 -2.91 -3.20
CA LEU A 73 -13.22 -3.13 -4.33
C LEU A 73 -12.64 -1.80 -4.83
N ASN A 74 -11.73 -1.93 -5.81
CA ASN A 74 -11.24 -0.80 -6.57
C ASN A 74 -12.41 -0.01 -7.15
N SER A 75 -12.50 1.26 -6.75
CA SER A 75 -13.59 2.15 -7.14
C SER A 75 -13.20 3.61 -6.87
N PRO A 76 -13.87 4.56 -7.53
CA PRO A 76 -13.81 5.97 -7.13
C PRO A 76 -14.18 6.17 -5.66
N LEU A 77 -15.14 5.40 -5.13
CA LEU A 77 -15.54 5.43 -3.71
C LEU A 77 -14.38 5.08 -2.77
N PHE A 78 -13.60 4.04 -3.09
CA PHE A 78 -12.42 3.67 -2.28
C PHE A 78 -11.47 4.87 -2.16
N LEU A 79 -11.15 5.51 -3.29
CA LEU A 79 -10.21 6.64 -3.32
C LEU A 79 -10.81 7.90 -2.68
N ALA A 80 -12.10 8.16 -2.88
CA ALA A 80 -12.81 9.25 -2.20
C ALA A 80 -12.80 9.06 -0.67
N THR A 81 -13.02 7.83 -0.20
CA THR A 81 -12.93 7.48 1.22
C THR A 81 -11.51 7.65 1.75
N LEU A 82 -10.49 7.24 0.97
CA LEU A 82 -9.08 7.44 1.31
C LEU A 82 -8.72 8.93 1.42
N GLY A 83 -9.22 9.77 0.51
CA GLY A 83 -9.07 11.23 0.57
C GLY A 83 -9.81 11.83 1.77
N ALA A 84 -11.01 11.33 2.07
CA ALA A 84 -11.81 11.81 3.20
C ALA A 84 -11.13 11.53 4.54
N VAL A 85 -10.63 10.30 4.76
CA VAL A 85 -9.88 9.98 5.98
C VAL A 85 -8.60 10.82 6.07
N ALA A 86 -7.92 11.09 4.95
CA ALA A 86 -6.75 11.95 4.92
C ALA A 86 -7.06 13.40 5.30
N LYS A 87 -8.17 13.97 4.82
CA LYS A 87 -8.60 15.33 5.19
C LYS A 87 -9.02 15.44 6.64
N LEU A 88 -9.68 14.42 7.18
CA LEU A 88 -10.10 14.38 8.60
C LEU A 88 -8.96 14.02 9.56
N GLY A 89 -7.78 13.64 9.04
CA GLY A 89 -6.69 13.08 9.84
C GLY A 89 -7.05 11.75 10.52
N ALA A 90 -8.05 11.04 9.99
CA ALA A 90 -8.48 9.73 10.44
C ALA A 90 -7.57 8.63 9.86
N VAL A 91 -7.73 7.39 10.34
CA VAL A 91 -6.90 6.25 9.92
C VAL A 91 -7.70 5.27 9.08
N GLY A 92 -7.35 5.10 7.81
CA GLY A 92 -8.02 4.14 6.92
C GLY A 92 -7.56 2.70 7.20
N ALA A 93 -8.44 1.84 7.70
CA ALA A 93 -8.19 0.41 7.85
C ALA A 93 -8.62 -0.34 6.59
N LEU A 94 -7.66 -0.71 5.75
CA LEU A 94 -7.91 -1.27 4.42
C LEU A 94 -8.16 -2.78 4.51
N ILE A 95 -9.43 -3.19 4.44
CA ILE A 95 -9.82 -4.59 4.62
C ILE A 95 -9.87 -5.30 3.27
N ASN A 96 -9.22 -6.47 3.20
CA ASN A 96 -9.24 -7.30 2.01
C ASN A 96 -10.65 -7.87 1.78
N THR A 97 -11.22 -7.58 0.62
CA THR A 97 -12.56 -8.01 0.21
C THR A 97 -12.70 -9.50 -0.05
N HIS A 98 -11.64 -10.32 0.09
CA HIS A 98 -11.71 -11.79 0.06
C HIS A 98 -11.74 -12.45 1.44
N VAL A 99 -11.50 -11.70 2.53
CA VAL A 99 -11.55 -12.25 3.89
C VAL A 99 -13.01 -12.48 4.30
N ARG A 100 -13.32 -13.66 4.84
CA ARG A 100 -14.69 -14.10 5.17
C ARG A 100 -14.77 -14.72 6.57
N GLY A 101 -15.99 -14.86 7.08
CA GLY A 101 -16.28 -15.57 8.33
C GLY A 101 -15.50 -15.03 9.53
N SER A 102 -15.04 -15.91 10.41
CA SER A 102 -14.32 -15.53 11.64
C SER A 102 -13.08 -14.68 11.41
N ALA A 103 -12.39 -14.85 10.26
CA ALA A 103 -11.26 -14.02 9.90
C ALA A 103 -11.67 -12.57 9.60
N LEU A 104 -12.84 -12.35 8.98
CA LEU A 104 -13.38 -11.01 8.74
C LEU A 104 -13.79 -10.36 10.06
N THR A 105 -14.48 -11.09 10.93
CA THR A 105 -14.79 -10.64 12.30
C THR A 105 -13.54 -10.20 13.05
N SER A 106 -12.49 -11.03 13.01
CA SER A 106 -11.22 -10.77 13.70
C SER A 106 -10.56 -9.49 13.19
N VAL A 107 -10.47 -9.31 11.87
CA VAL A 107 -9.86 -8.12 11.25
C VAL A 107 -10.66 -6.86 11.54
N LEU A 108 -11.99 -6.91 11.47
CA LEU A 108 -12.86 -5.77 11.80
C LEU A 108 -12.71 -5.36 13.27
N ARG A 109 -12.65 -6.31 14.20
CA ARG A 109 -12.37 -6.01 15.61
C ARG A 109 -10.96 -5.46 15.82
N ALA A 110 -9.96 -6.06 15.19
CA ALA A 110 -8.57 -5.63 15.31
C ALA A 110 -8.32 -4.24 14.71
N SER A 111 -9.17 -3.76 13.80
CA SER A 111 -9.08 -2.41 13.25
C SER A 111 -9.34 -1.30 14.27
N GLY A 112 -10.08 -1.60 15.34
CA GLY A 112 -10.56 -0.59 16.29
C GLY A 112 -11.57 0.39 15.70
N ALA A 113 -12.07 0.16 14.49
CA ALA A 113 -13.05 1.04 13.85
C ALA A 113 -14.45 0.84 14.46
N ALA A 114 -15.16 1.96 14.67
CA ALA A 114 -16.59 1.94 14.99
C ALA A 114 -17.46 2.22 13.75
N VAL A 115 -16.88 2.85 12.73
CA VAL A 115 -17.53 3.24 11.47
C VAL A 115 -16.71 2.69 10.31
N GLY A 116 -17.39 2.28 9.23
CA GLY A 116 -16.75 1.87 8.00
C GLY A 116 -17.49 2.34 6.76
N VAL A 117 -16.81 2.25 5.61
CA VAL A 117 -17.38 2.43 4.29
C VAL A 117 -17.22 1.14 3.51
N CYS A 118 -18.28 0.71 2.83
CA CYS A 118 -18.24 -0.47 1.98
C CYS A 118 -19.01 -0.25 0.67
N ASP A 119 -18.72 -1.10 -0.32
CA ASP A 119 -19.49 -1.17 -1.56
C ASP A 119 -20.37 -2.43 -1.60
N GLY A 120 -21.21 -2.55 -2.62
CA GLY A 120 -22.12 -3.69 -2.80
C GLY A 120 -21.46 -5.07 -2.73
N ASP A 121 -20.18 -5.20 -3.14
CA ASP A 121 -19.46 -6.48 -3.14
C ASP A 121 -19.12 -6.98 -1.72
N ALA A 122 -19.12 -6.09 -0.73
CA ALA A 122 -18.86 -6.43 0.65
C ALA A 122 -20.10 -6.98 1.39
N LEU A 123 -21.31 -6.72 0.89
CA LEU A 123 -22.55 -6.95 1.62
C LEU A 123 -22.72 -8.41 2.07
N ALA A 124 -22.53 -9.37 1.17
CA ALA A 124 -22.68 -10.79 1.50
C ALA A 124 -21.66 -11.25 2.56
N GLY A 125 -20.43 -10.72 2.50
CA GLY A 125 -19.40 -11.04 3.49
C GLY A 125 -19.71 -10.45 4.87
N LEU A 126 -20.24 -9.22 4.91
CA LEU A 126 -20.63 -8.52 6.13
C LEU A 126 -21.89 -9.12 6.76
N ASP A 127 -22.88 -9.50 5.95
CA ASP A 127 -24.10 -10.15 6.42
C ASP A 127 -23.81 -11.48 7.14
N ALA A 128 -22.89 -12.27 6.59
CA ALA A 128 -22.45 -13.54 7.18
C ALA A 128 -21.75 -13.38 8.55
N VAL A 129 -21.30 -12.17 8.91
CA VAL A 129 -20.64 -11.88 10.20
C VAL A 129 -21.40 -10.85 11.03
N ARG A 130 -22.66 -10.58 10.68
CA ARG A 130 -23.52 -9.60 11.35
C ARG A 130 -23.57 -9.85 12.86
N GLY A 131 -23.50 -8.78 13.65
CA GLY A 131 -23.52 -8.85 15.11
C GLY A 131 -22.24 -9.39 15.76
N THR A 132 -21.26 -9.85 14.97
CA THR A 132 -20.00 -10.37 15.51
C THR A 132 -18.89 -9.31 15.62
N HIS A 133 -19.09 -8.10 15.11
CA HIS A 133 -18.16 -6.96 15.17
C HIS A 133 -18.89 -5.64 15.46
N PRO A 134 -18.20 -4.60 15.95
CA PRO A 134 -18.86 -3.33 16.32
C PRO A 134 -19.01 -2.32 15.17
N VAL A 135 -18.39 -2.56 14.01
CA VAL A 135 -18.33 -1.60 12.90
C VAL A 135 -19.73 -1.39 12.28
N ARG A 136 -20.18 -0.13 12.22
CA ARG A 136 -21.37 0.28 11.46
C ARG A 136 -20.96 0.82 10.09
N PHE A 137 -21.48 0.23 9.02
CA PHE A 137 -21.08 0.58 7.66
C PHE A 137 -22.02 1.61 7.01
N LEU A 138 -21.40 2.59 6.35
CA LEU A 138 -22.03 3.42 5.31
C LEU A 138 -21.78 2.72 3.96
N ALA A 139 -22.85 2.21 3.34
CA ALA A 139 -22.76 1.34 2.18
C ALA A 139 -23.18 2.04 0.88
N ASP A 140 -22.34 1.98 -0.14
CA ASP A 140 -22.73 2.32 -1.52
C ASP A 140 -23.01 1.03 -2.31
N ALA A 141 -24.30 0.68 -2.39
CA ALA A 141 -24.74 -0.58 -2.97
C ALA A 141 -25.73 -0.40 -4.12
N GLY A 142 -25.81 0.79 -4.72
CA GLY A 142 -26.81 1.09 -5.74
C GLY A 142 -28.23 0.78 -5.25
N THR A 143 -28.98 -0.04 -5.99
CA THR A 143 -30.35 -0.42 -5.65
C THR A 143 -30.46 -1.66 -4.74
N ALA A 144 -29.34 -2.26 -4.33
CA ALA A 144 -29.37 -3.46 -3.49
C ALA A 144 -29.95 -3.16 -2.11
N SER A 145 -30.67 -4.14 -1.55
CA SER A 145 -31.15 -4.07 -0.17
C SER A 145 -29.95 -4.13 0.79
N LEU A 146 -29.95 -3.23 1.77
CA LEU A 146 -28.91 -3.21 2.79
C LEU A 146 -29.31 -4.06 4.01
N PRO A 147 -28.33 -4.68 4.68
CA PRO A 147 -28.47 -5.15 6.05
C PRO A 147 -29.02 -4.05 6.97
N ALA A 148 -29.86 -4.44 7.94
CA ALA A 148 -30.55 -3.52 8.85
C ALA A 148 -29.61 -2.67 9.73
N ASP A 149 -28.38 -3.14 9.94
CA ASP A 149 -27.32 -2.47 10.70
C ASP A 149 -26.41 -1.59 9.83
N MET A 150 -26.72 -1.44 8.54
CA MET A 150 -26.02 -0.57 7.60
C MET A 150 -26.89 0.60 7.16
N ARG A 151 -26.25 1.71 6.80
CA ARG A 151 -26.94 2.89 6.25
C ARG A 151 -26.50 3.13 4.82
N PRO A 152 -27.39 3.54 3.91
CA PRO A 152 -26.97 3.91 2.56
C PRO A 152 -26.04 5.12 2.64
N LEU A 153 -24.91 5.05 1.95
CA LEU A 153 -23.98 6.18 1.87
C LEU A 153 -24.69 7.39 1.24
N ARG A 154 -25.47 7.19 0.17
CA ARG A 154 -26.27 8.24 -0.49
C ARG A 154 -27.18 9.04 0.44
N ASP A 155 -27.76 8.41 1.47
CA ASP A 155 -28.70 9.08 2.38
C ASP A 155 -27.98 10.05 3.33
N VAL A 156 -26.66 9.87 3.49
CA VAL A 156 -25.81 10.72 4.29
C VAL A 156 -24.83 11.53 3.44
N LEU A 157 -24.85 11.41 2.11
CA LEU A 157 -24.06 12.25 1.20
C LEU A 157 -24.88 13.52 0.87
N THR A 158 -24.71 14.54 1.69
CA THR A 158 -25.17 15.89 1.36
C THR A 158 -24.10 16.63 0.56
N ARG A 159 -24.47 17.71 -0.15
CA ARG A 159 -23.47 18.71 -0.54
C ARG A 159 -22.68 19.09 0.71
N ALA A 160 -21.36 19.08 0.60
CA ALA A 160 -20.45 19.32 1.69
C ALA A 160 -19.43 20.37 1.26
N ASP A 161 -19.28 21.38 2.09
CA ASP A 161 -18.20 22.34 1.94
C ASP A 161 -16.86 21.67 2.20
N GLU A 162 -15.80 22.37 1.79
CA GLU A 162 -14.42 21.96 2.06
C GLU A 162 -14.17 21.90 3.58
N PRO A 163 -13.86 20.74 4.18
CA PRO A 163 -13.77 20.61 5.63
C PRO A 163 -12.53 21.30 6.18
N ASP A 164 -12.56 21.83 7.40
CA ASP A 164 -11.35 22.32 8.06
C ASP A 164 -10.33 21.18 8.19
N LEU A 165 -9.08 21.45 7.79
CA LEU A 165 -8.01 20.47 7.90
C LEU A 165 -7.46 20.51 9.33
N PRO A 166 -7.38 19.37 10.03
CA PRO A 166 -6.79 19.33 11.35
C PRO A 166 -5.28 19.55 11.27
N ASP A 167 -4.66 19.84 12.41
CA ASP A 167 -3.22 19.93 12.50
C ASP A 167 -2.57 18.55 12.31
N LEU A 168 -2.34 18.15 11.06
CA LEU A 168 -1.85 16.84 10.65
C LEU A 168 -0.40 16.94 10.18
N ARG A 169 0.40 15.93 10.52
CA ARG A 169 1.83 15.87 10.20
C ARG A 169 2.18 14.61 9.43
N GLY A 170 3.25 14.63 8.66
CA GLY A 170 3.74 13.44 7.94
C GLY A 170 4.02 12.25 8.87
N GLY A 171 4.39 12.52 10.13
CA GLY A 171 4.56 11.51 11.17
C GLY A 171 3.26 10.83 11.62
N ASP A 172 2.09 11.41 11.41
CA ASP A 172 0.82 10.85 11.88
C ASP A 172 0.44 9.58 11.10
N VAL A 173 -0.30 8.69 11.76
CA VAL A 173 -0.79 7.44 11.16
C VAL A 173 -1.85 7.77 10.11
N PHE A 174 -1.74 7.13 8.95
CA PHE A 174 -2.66 7.29 7.83
C PHE A 174 -3.45 6.02 7.54
N LEU A 175 -2.78 4.85 7.50
CA LEU A 175 -3.43 3.60 7.08
C LEU A 175 -3.04 2.42 7.97
N TYR A 176 -3.97 1.50 8.13
CA TYR A 176 -3.69 0.11 8.47
C TYR A 176 -3.85 -0.75 7.22
N ILE A 177 -2.75 -1.36 6.79
CA ILE A 177 -2.76 -2.32 5.68
C ILE A 177 -2.54 -3.71 6.25
N TYR A 178 -3.50 -4.60 6.06
CA TYR A 178 -3.44 -5.94 6.64
C TYR A 178 -2.62 -6.89 5.76
N THR A 179 -1.60 -7.49 6.35
CA THR A 179 -0.77 -8.50 5.69
C THR A 179 -1.07 -9.87 6.28
N SER A 180 -0.83 -10.93 5.49
CA SER A 180 -0.93 -12.31 5.97
C SER A 180 0.12 -12.54 7.06
N GLY A 181 -0.30 -12.54 8.32
CA GLY A 181 0.59 -12.83 9.44
C GLY A 181 1.00 -14.31 9.45
N THR A 182 2.23 -14.59 9.88
CA THR A 182 2.74 -15.97 10.03
C THR A 182 2.00 -16.80 11.09
N THR A 183 1.13 -16.18 11.89
CA THR A 183 0.44 -16.78 13.05
C THR A 183 -1.09 -16.86 12.91
N GLY A 184 -1.62 -16.87 11.68
CA GLY A 184 -3.04 -17.21 11.40
C GLY A 184 -3.93 -16.04 10.95
N TYR A 185 -4.04 -14.96 11.74
CA TYR A 185 -4.89 -13.80 11.38
C TYR A 185 -4.08 -12.62 10.81
N PRO A 186 -4.65 -11.83 9.86
CA PRO A 186 -3.98 -10.68 9.30
C PRO A 186 -3.63 -9.62 10.37
N LYS A 187 -2.41 -9.08 10.32
CA LYS A 187 -1.94 -8.03 11.25
C LYS A 187 -1.83 -6.69 10.53
N PRO A 188 -2.16 -5.56 11.19
CA PRO A 188 -2.06 -4.25 10.55
C PRO A 188 -0.61 -3.79 10.48
N ALA A 189 -0.13 -3.54 9.27
CA ALA A 189 1.03 -2.70 9.05
C ALA A 189 0.61 -1.23 9.23
N ILE A 190 1.26 -0.52 10.15
CA ILE A 190 0.97 0.89 10.44
C ILE A 190 1.70 1.77 9.45
N ILE A 191 0.95 2.45 8.59
CA ILE A 191 1.47 3.34 7.57
C ILE A 191 1.20 4.78 7.98
N ARG A 192 2.24 5.62 7.93
CA ARG A 192 2.18 7.06 8.21
C ARG A 192 1.98 7.87 6.93
N HIS A 193 1.46 9.09 7.04
CA HIS A 193 1.29 10.00 5.90
C HIS A 193 2.58 10.19 5.10
N LEU A 194 3.72 10.27 5.80
CA LEU A 194 5.05 10.37 5.22
C LEU A 194 5.31 9.32 4.14
N ARG A 195 4.88 8.06 4.35
CA ARG A 195 5.14 6.99 3.38
C ARG A 195 4.43 7.27 2.06
N PHE A 196 3.18 7.72 2.13
CA PHE A 196 2.41 8.09 0.93
C PHE A 196 3.01 9.31 0.23
N THR A 197 3.35 10.37 0.99
CA THR A 197 4.00 11.56 0.45
C THR A 197 5.35 11.23 -0.21
N MET A 198 6.18 10.43 0.45
CA MET A 198 7.48 9.99 -0.09
C MET A 198 7.31 9.15 -1.37
N ALA A 199 6.35 8.23 -1.40
CA ALA A 199 6.09 7.43 -2.59
C ALA A 199 5.73 8.33 -3.79
N GLY A 200 4.90 9.35 -3.57
CA GLY A 200 4.61 10.35 -4.61
C GLY A 200 5.83 11.13 -5.07
N LEU A 201 6.65 11.62 -4.12
CA LEU A 201 7.85 12.42 -4.41
C LEU A 201 8.95 11.62 -5.11
N SER A 202 9.15 10.35 -4.75
CA SER A 202 10.27 9.54 -5.27
C SER A 202 9.89 8.74 -6.51
N LEU A 203 8.68 8.20 -6.59
CA LEU A 203 8.30 7.30 -7.67
C LEU A 203 7.85 8.06 -8.91
N ALA A 204 7.27 9.26 -8.78
CA ALA A 204 6.93 10.06 -9.96
C ALA A 204 8.14 10.34 -10.88
N PRO A 205 9.27 10.91 -10.38
CA PRO A 205 10.45 11.11 -11.21
C PRO A 205 11.11 9.78 -11.59
N LEU A 206 11.08 8.76 -10.71
CA LEU A 206 11.61 7.44 -11.07
C LEU A 206 10.89 6.89 -12.29
N LEU A 207 9.55 6.89 -12.32
CA LEU A 207 8.71 6.49 -13.45
C LEU A 207 8.81 7.47 -14.63
N GLY A 208 9.31 8.68 -14.39
CA GLY A 208 9.42 9.77 -15.35
C GLY A 208 8.06 10.30 -15.78
N VAL A 209 7.03 10.22 -14.93
CA VAL A 209 5.65 10.63 -15.24
C VAL A 209 5.51 12.14 -15.13
N GLU A 210 4.97 12.74 -16.17
CA GLU A 210 4.75 14.18 -16.28
C GLU A 210 3.34 14.59 -15.84
N PRO A 211 3.12 15.87 -15.52
CA PRO A 211 1.78 16.38 -15.22
C PRO A 211 0.78 16.08 -16.35
N GLY A 212 -0.40 15.57 -16.00
CA GLY A 212 -1.44 15.18 -16.97
C GLY A 212 -1.28 13.79 -17.60
N GLU A 213 -0.13 13.13 -17.44
CA GLU A 213 0.02 11.75 -17.88
C GLU A 213 -0.72 10.75 -16.97
N THR A 214 -1.00 9.56 -17.49
CA THR A 214 -1.81 8.55 -16.82
C THR A 214 -0.98 7.34 -16.36
N ILE A 215 -1.10 6.97 -15.09
CA ILE A 215 -0.58 5.72 -14.54
C ILE A 215 -1.74 4.72 -14.38
N TYR A 216 -1.65 3.56 -15.03
CA TYR A 216 -2.63 2.48 -14.91
C TYR A 216 -2.17 1.43 -13.89
N ALA A 217 -2.98 1.21 -12.86
CA ALA A 217 -2.67 0.32 -11.76
C ALA A 217 -3.91 -0.49 -11.33
N PRO A 218 -4.12 -1.69 -11.91
CA PRO A 218 -5.32 -2.51 -11.70
C PRO A 218 -5.20 -3.48 -10.51
N LEU A 219 -4.25 -3.27 -9.60
CA LEU A 219 -4.09 -4.12 -8.42
C LEU A 219 -5.05 -3.69 -7.31
N PRO A 220 -5.43 -4.58 -6.39
CA PRO A 220 -6.36 -4.21 -5.33
C PRO A 220 -5.83 -3.05 -4.48
N LEU A 221 -6.63 -2.00 -4.32
CA LEU A 221 -6.26 -0.78 -3.60
C LEU A 221 -6.15 -0.99 -2.09
N TYR A 222 -6.77 -2.04 -1.55
CA TYR A 222 -6.53 -2.45 -0.16
C TYR A 222 -5.14 -3.07 0.04
N HIS A 223 -4.38 -3.30 -1.05
CA HIS A 223 -2.95 -3.56 -1.03
C HIS A 223 -2.16 -2.29 -1.39
N GLY A 224 -0.99 -2.13 -0.76
CA GLY A 224 -0.18 -0.92 -0.90
C GLY A 224 0.37 -0.65 -2.31
N GLU A 225 0.47 -1.65 -3.18
CA GLU A 225 1.17 -1.53 -4.47
C GLU A 225 0.55 -0.44 -5.38
N SER A 226 -0.74 -0.53 -5.69
CA SER A 226 -1.40 0.50 -6.52
C SER A 226 -1.49 1.84 -5.82
N LEU A 227 -1.58 1.88 -4.48
CA LEU A 227 -1.62 3.13 -3.73
C LEU A 227 -0.29 3.87 -3.76
N PHE A 228 0.82 3.18 -3.47
CA PHE A 228 2.12 3.81 -3.35
C PHE A 228 2.82 3.97 -4.70
N VAL A 229 2.70 3.01 -5.61
CA VAL A 229 3.42 3.02 -6.91
C VAL A 229 2.59 3.63 -8.03
N GLY A 230 1.27 3.63 -7.91
CA GLY A 230 0.37 4.21 -8.91
C GLY A 230 -0.24 5.53 -8.47
N PHE A 231 -1.09 5.48 -7.45
CA PHE A 231 -1.94 6.61 -7.06
C PHE A 231 -1.14 7.77 -6.48
N ALA A 232 -0.25 7.52 -5.51
CA ALA A 232 0.58 8.56 -4.92
C ALA A 232 1.42 9.35 -5.95
N PRO A 233 2.19 8.71 -6.86
CA PRO A 233 2.96 9.45 -7.87
C PRO A 233 2.08 10.14 -8.90
N ALA A 234 1.01 9.50 -9.41
CA ALA A 234 0.07 10.15 -10.33
C ALA A 234 -0.51 11.43 -9.70
N PHE A 235 -1.01 11.32 -8.47
CA PHE A 235 -1.62 12.45 -7.79
C PHE A 235 -0.62 13.55 -7.46
N ARG A 236 0.63 13.19 -7.10
CA ARG A 236 1.69 14.15 -6.75
C ARG A 236 2.08 15.05 -7.92
N VAL A 237 2.14 14.52 -9.14
CA VAL A 237 2.49 15.32 -10.34
C VAL A 237 1.30 16.02 -10.98
N GLY A 238 0.09 15.83 -10.46
CA GLY A 238 -1.12 16.32 -11.12
C GLY A 238 -1.43 15.50 -12.37
N GLY A 239 -1.19 14.20 -12.37
CA GLY A 239 -1.53 13.25 -13.42
C GLY A 239 -2.82 12.49 -13.13
N THR A 240 -3.17 11.55 -14.00
CA THR A 240 -4.37 10.71 -13.85
C THR A 240 -3.99 9.35 -13.28
N PHE A 241 -4.72 8.90 -12.26
CA PHE A 241 -4.68 7.51 -11.82
C PHE A 241 -5.79 6.71 -12.50
N ALA A 242 -5.40 5.71 -13.29
CA ALA A 242 -6.33 4.82 -13.97
C ALA A 242 -6.36 3.43 -13.33
N SER A 243 -7.55 2.86 -13.19
CA SER A 243 -7.72 1.50 -12.68
C SER A 243 -9.03 0.88 -13.17
N ARG A 244 -9.32 -0.32 -12.68
CA ARG A 244 -10.54 -1.07 -12.94
C ARG A 244 -11.00 -1.79 -11.69
N ARG A 245 -12.27 -2.21 -11.65
CA ARG A 245 -12.87 -2.82 -10.45
C ARG A 245 -12.16 -4.10 -10.03
N ARG A 246 -11.84 -4.97 -11.00
CA ARG A 246 -11.06 -6.21 -10.84
C ARG A 246 -10.16 -6.40 -12.04
N PHE A 247 -8.91 -6.82 -11.83
CA PHE A 247 -8.01 -7.11 -12.95
C PHE A 247 -8.62 -8.13 -13.93
N ALA A 248 -8.51 -7.86 -15.23
CA ALA A 248 -8.84 -8.82 -16.28
C ALA A 248 -7.81 -8.74 -17.41
N ALA A 249 -7.11 -9.86 -17.66
CA ALA A 249 -6.02 -9.90 -18.63
C ALA A 249 -6.47 -9.56 -20.07
N HIS A 250 -7.67 -9.99 -20.47
CA HIS A 250 -8.20 -9.77 -21.81
C HIS A 250 -8.47 -8.29 -22.12
N ALA A 251 -8.80 -7.48 -21.10
CA ALA A 251 -9.15 -6.07 -21.26
C ALA A 251 -7.99 -5.13 -20.90
N PHE A 252 -6.82 -5.67 -20.52
CA PHE A 252 -5.65 -4.87 -20.13
C PHE A 252 -5.24 -3.84 -21.20
N LEU A 253 -5.05 -4.28 -22.44
CA LEU A 253 -4.61 -3.38 -23.51
C LEU A 253 -5.69 -2.37 -23.89
N ASP A 254 -6.96 -2.75 -23.81
CA ASP A 254 -8.08 -1.85 -24.09
C ASP A 254 -8.19 -0.76 -23.04
N ASP A 255 -8.01 -1.09 -21.75
CA ASP A 255 -7.95 -0.11 -20.67
C ASP A 255 -6.75 0.83 -20.84
N VAL A 256 -5.57 0.28 -21.14
CA VAL A 256 -4.35 1.05 -21.37
C VAL A 256 -4.54 2.07 -22.51
N ARG A 257 -5.16 1.66 -23.62
CA ARG A 257 -5.48 2.54 -24.75
C ARG A 257 -6.52 3.59 -24.37
N ARG A 258 -7.63 3.15 -23.76
CA ARG A 258 -8.75 4.01 -23.34
C ARG A 258 -8.26 5.14 -22.45
N HIS A 259 -7.43 4.81 -21.46
CA HIS A 259 -6.91 5.77 -20.50
C HIS A 259 -5.60 6.43 -20.95
N ARG A 260 -5.10 6.10 -22.15
CA ARG A 260 -3.84 6.62 -22.70
C ARG A 260 -2.68 6.48 -21.71
N ALA A 261 -2.64 5.36 -20.99
CA ALA A 261 -1.68 5.12 -19.93
C ALA A 261 -0.25 5.08 -20.46
N VAL A 262 0.66 5.75 -19.76
CA VAL A 262 2.09 5.78 -20.06
C VAL A 262 2.89 4.90 -19.12
N ALA A 263 2.33 4.60 -17.94
CA ALA A 263 2.92 3.75 -16.94
C ALA A 263 1.94 2.64 -16.52
N PHE A 264 2.47 1.45 -16.28
CA PHE A 264 1.72 0.31 -15.76
C PHE A 264 2.31 -0.17 -14.43
N VAL A 265 1.47 -0.31 -13.40
CA VAL A 265 1.87 -0.90 -12.12
C VAL A 265 1.51 -2.38 -12.07
N TYR A 266 2.51 -3.25 -11.84
CA TYR A 266 2.34 -4.70 -11.91
C TYR A 266 2.65 -5.43 -10.60
N VAL A 267 2.14 -6.66 -10.50
CA VAL A 267 2.84 -7.75 -9.79
C VAL A 267 3.22 -8.79 -10.83
N GLY A 268 4.36 -9.48 -10.66
CA GLY A 268 4.95 -10.30 -11.73
C GLY A 268 4.00 -11.36 -12.29
N GLU A 269 3.06 -11.84 -11.48
CA GLU A 269 2.02 -12.78 -11.89
C GLU A 269 1.04 -12.19 -12.92
N LEU A 270 0.72 -10.88 -12.86
CA LEU A 270 -0.05 -10.21 -13.91
C LEU A 270 0.68 -10.28 -15.25
N CYS A 271 1.97 -9.98 -15.27
CA CYS A 271 2.77 -10.02 -16.49
C CYS A 271 2.75 -11.43 -17.12
N ARG A 272 2.75 -12.48 -16.28
CA ARG A 272 2.57 -13.87 -16.73
C ARG A 272 1.19 -14.13 -17.34
N TYR A 273 0.11 -13.61 -16.76
CA TYR A 273 -1.23 -13.71 -17.35
C TYR A 273 -1.36 -12.96 -18.67
N LEU A 274 -0.74 -11.77 -18.76
CA LEU A 274 -0.73 -10.95 -19.97
C LEU A 274 0.04 -11.64 -21.10
N LEU A 275 1.19 -12.26 -20.81
CA LEU A 275 1.92 -13.05 -21.79
C LEU A 275 1.15 -14.27 -22.32
N ARG A 276 0.16 -14.78 -21.58
CA ARG A 276 -0.70 -15.88 -22.01
C ARG A 276 -1.89 -15.44 -22.87
N GLN A 277 -2.16 -14.14 -22.98
CA GLN A 277 -3.18 -13.66 -23.91
C GLN A 277 -2.74 -13.93 -25.36
N PRO A 278 -3.66 -14.17 -26.30
CA PRO A 278 -3.33 -14.29 -27.72
C PRO A 278 -2.50 -13.10 -28.19
N VAL A 279 -1.45 -13.35 -28.97
CA VAL A 279 -0.63 -12.28 -29.56
C VAL A 279 -1.46 -11.57 -30.63
N THR A 280 -1.44 -10.24 -30.62
CA THR A 280 -2.13 -9.44 -31.63
C THR A 280 -1.19 -8.42 -32.27
N PRO A 281 -1.43 -8.00 -33.53
CA PRO A 281 -0.68 -6.88 -34.13
C PRO A 281 -0.82 -5.56 -33.35
N ARG A 282 -1.82 -5.45 -32.47
CA ARG A 282 -2.07 -4.28 -31.63
C ARG A 282 -1.41 -4.35 -30.26
N ASP A 283 -0.58 -5.34 -29.99
CA ASP A 283 0.09 -5.50 -28.68
C ASP A 283 0.99 -4.31 -28.33
N ARG A 284 1.46 -3.55 -29.33
CA ARG A 284 2.25 -2.32 -29.15
C ARG A 284 1.48 -1.03 -29.47
N ASP A 285 0.21 -1.13 -29.85
CA ASP A 285 -0.66 0.02 -30.14
C ASP A 285 -1.15 0.63 -28.82
N HIS A 286 -0.24 1.29 -28.10
CA HIS A 286 -0.49 1.96 -26.83
C HIS A 286 0.63 2.93 -26.48
N ARG A 287 0.49 3.66 -25.36
CA ARG A 287 1.47 4.67 -24.91
C ARG A 287 2.38 4.23 -23.76
N LEU A 288 2.28 2.99 -23.30
CA LEU A 288 3.14 2.50 -22.20
C LEU A 288 4.62 2.64 -22.57
N ARG A 289 5.34 3.36 -21.72
CA ARG A 289 6.80 3.56 -21.79
C ARG A 289 7.51 2.95 -20.59
N VAL A 290 6.81 2.82 -19.47
CA VAL A 290 7.35 2.23 -18.24
C VAL A 290 6.37 1.23 -17.62
N ALA A 291 6.90 0.10 -17.14
CA ALA A 291 6.20 -0.77 -16.21
C ALA A 291 6.98 -0.80 -14.89
N ALA A 292 6.28 -0.80 -13.76
CA ALA A 292 6.92 -0.80 -12.46
C ALA A 292 6.15 -1.66 -11.47
N GLY A 293 6.85 -2.41 -10.65
CA GLY A 293 6.19 -3.30 -9.70
C GLY A 293 7.17 -4.26 -9.04
N ALA A 294 6.63 -5.35 -8.51
CA ALA A 294 7.41 -6.34 -7.79
C ALA A 294 7.14 -7.77 -8.27
N GLY A 295 8.16 -8.62 -8.17
CA GLY A 295 8.13 -10.04 -8.43
C GLY A 295 8.26 -10.44 -9.91
N LEU A 296 8.79 -9.59 -10.79
CA LEU A 296 8.94 -9.97 -12.20
C LEU A 296 10.07 -10.98 -12.38
N ARG A 297 9.71 -12.19 -12.77
CA ARG A 297 10.67 -13.27 -12.95
C ARG A 297 11.50 -13.05 -14.23
N PRO A 298 12.79 -13.43 -14.25
CA PRO A 298 13.66 -13.25 -15.42
C PRO A 298 13.12 -13.85 -16.72
N ASP A 299 12.46 -15.00 -16.64
CA ASP A 299 11.84 -15.71 -17.76
C ASP A 299 10.57 -15.02 -18.30
N ILE A 300 9.94 -14.16 -17.50
CA ILE A 300 8.78 -13.35 -17.89
C ILE A 300 9.22 -11.96 -18.36
N TRP A 301 10.28 -11.40 -17.76
CA TRP A 301 10.71 -10.03 -17.97
C TRP A 301 10.94 -9.69 -19.45
N VAL A 302 11.88 -10.38 -20.09
CA VAL A 302 12.29 -10.06 -21.46
C VAL A 302 11.13 -10.28 -22.45
N PRO A 303 10.42 -11.44 -22.43
CA PRO A 303 9.27 -11.63 -23.31
C PRO A 303 8.16 -10.60 -23.11
N PHE A 304 7.88 -10.21 -21.86
CA PHE A 304 6.87 -9.19 -21.56
C PHE A 304 7.27 -7.82 -22.12
N GLN A 305 8.53 -7.43 -21.88
CA GLN A 305 9.07 -6.16 -22.35
C GLN A 305 9.05 -6.07 -23.88
N GLU A 306 9.50 -7.12 -24.56
CA GLU A 306 9.57 -7.18 -26.02
C GLU A 306 8.18 -7.23 -26.66
N ARG A 307 7.27 -8.06 -26.16
CA ARG A 307 5.92 -8.20 -26.71
C ARG A 307 5.18 -6.86 -26.72
N PHE A 308 5.14 -6.18 -25.59
CA PHE A 308 4.40 -4.93 -25.42
C PHE A 308 5.25 -3.69 -25.75
N GLY A 309 6.52 -3.84 -26.14
CA GLY A 309 7.37 -2.71 -26.56
C GLY A 309 7.60 -1.67 -25.45
N ILE A 310 7.68 -2.11 -24.19
CA ILE A 310 7.82 -1.22 -23.04
C ILE A 310 9.30 -0.84 -22.87
N ALA A 311 9.63 0.44 -23.04
CA ALA A 311 11.01 0.91 -23.04
C ALA A 311 11.77 0.61 -21.73
N ARG A 312 11.09 0.68 -20.58
CA ARG A 312 11.73 0.46 -19.28
C ARG A 312 10.86 -0.34 -18.32
N ILE A 313 11.47 -1.27 -17.60
CA ILE A 313 10.86 -1.97 -16.46
C ILE A 313 11.62 -1.62 -15.19
N VAL A 314 10.90 -1.13 -14.18
CA VAL A 314 11.43 -0.79 -12.86
C VAL A 314 10.94 -1.83 -11.86
N GLU A 315 11.78 -2.83 -11.61
CA GLU A 315 11.54 -3.82 -10.57
C GLU A 315 11.86 -3.23 -9.19
N MET A 316 10.99 -3.51 -8.23
CA MET A 316 11.08 -2.97 -6.89
C MET A 316 10.97 -4.08 -5.86
N TYR A 317 11.69 -3.88 -4.75
CA TYR A 317 11.48 -4.66 -3.54
C TYR A 317 11.05 -3.73 -2.42
N GLY A 318 9.95 -4.10 -1.77
CA GLY A 318 9.47 -3.48 -0.56
C GLY A 318 8.59 -4.45 0.20
N ALA A 319 8.38 -4.15 1.48
CA ALA A 319 7.37 -4.79 2.30
C ALA A 319 6.47 -3.72 2.90
N THR A 320 5.22 -4.08 3.18
CA THR A 320 4.23 -3.17 3.78
C THR A 320 4.71 -2.69 5.16
N GLU A 321 5.25 -3.61 5.96
CA GLU A 321 5.87 -3.38 7.27
C GLU A 321 7.29 -2.82 7.16
N GLY A 322 7.91 -2.94 5.98
CA GLY A 322 9.31 -2.62 5.75
C GLY A 322 9.57 -1.12 5.66
N ASN A 323 10.70 -0.69 6.22
CA ASN A 323 11.22 0.67 6.13
C ASN A 323 12.25 0.85 4.99
N VAL A 324 12.51 -0.21 4.21
CA VAL A 324 13.45 -0.23 3.09
C VAL A 324 12.71 -0.50 1.80
N ALA A 325 13.03 0.28 0.77
CA ALA A 325 12.67 0.00 -0.60
C ALA A 325 13.94 -0.06 -1.47
N LEU A 326 14.00 -1.04 -2.36
CA LEU A 326 15.04 -1.17 -3.38
C LEU A 326 14.40 -0.93 -4.74
N HIS A 327 15.12 -0.22 -5.63
CA HIS A 327 14.64 0.08 -6.97
C HIS A 327 15.69 -0.34 -8.00
N ASN A 328 15.27 -1.12 -8.99
CA ASN A 328 16.07 -1.49 -10.14
C ASN A 328 15.88 -0.45 -11.25
N ALA A 329 16.36 0.77 -10.99
CA ALA A 329 16.26 1.88 -11.94
C ALA A 329 16.99 1.60 -13.27
N ASP A 330 18.05 0.80 -13.21
CA ASP A 330 18.89 0.42 -14.37
C ASP A 330 18.25 -0.67 -15.26
N GLY A 331 17.09 -1.23 -14.87
CA GLY A 331 16.39 -2.25 -15.65
C GLY A 331 17.13 -3.59 -15.77
N ARG A 332 18.04 -3.89 -14.83
CA ARG A 332 18.85 -5.12 -14.90
C ARG A 332 17.99 -6.35 -14.62
N VAL A 333 17.79 -7.21 -15.61
CA VAL A 333 16.95 -8.42 -15.49
C VAL A 333 17.36 -9.27 -14.28
N GLY A 334 16.35 -9.64 -13.47
CA GLY A 334 16.50 -10.46 -12.26
C GLY A 334 17.10 -9.75 -11.05
N SER A 335 17.35 -8.44 -11.14
CA SER A 335 17.70 -7.59 -10.01
C SER A 335 16.43 -6.96 -9.41
N VAL A 336 16.37 -6.87 -8.08
CA VAL A 336 15.38 -6.06 -7.35
C VAL A 336 15.93 -4.69 -6.96
N GLY A 337 17.14 -4.38 -7.43
CA GLY A 337 17.72 -3.05 -7.33
C GLY A 337 18.60 -2.82 -6.11
N LYS A 338 18.74 -1.53 -5.80
CA LYS A 338 19.56 -0.98 -4.71
C LYS A 338 18.73 0.02 -3.89
N PRO A 339 19.09 0.27 -2.63
CA PRO A 339 18.46 1.37 -1.90
C PRO A 339 18.75 2.70 -2.60
N HIS A 340 17.92 3.70 -2.33
CA HIS A 340 18.24 5.06 -2.74
C HIS A 340 19.64 5.44 -2.20
N PRO A 341 20.50 6.17 -2.93
CA PRO A 341 21.87 6.49 -2.48
C PRO A 341 21.92 7.09 -1.07
N LEU A 342 20.94 7.93 -0.73
CA LEU A 342 20.83 8.52 0.61
C LEU A 342 20.46 7.53 1.74
N LEU A 343 19.97 6.33 1.39
CA LEU A 343 19.58 5.25 2.32
C LEU A 343 20.59 4.09 2.31
N GLU A 344 21.67 4.16 1.52
CA GLU A 344 22.62 3.06 1.34
C GLU A 344 23.24 2.59 2.68
N ASP A 345 23.57 3.53 3.58
CA ASP A 345 24.13 3.22 4.90
C ASP A 345 23.14 2.56 5.88
N ASN A 346 21.83 2.60 5.59
CA ASN A 346 20.78 2.02 6.44
C ASN A 346 20.36 0.60 6.02
N VAL A 347 20.95 0.07 4.94
CA VAL A 347 20.66 -1.26 4.41
C VAL A 347 21.88 -2.15 4.52
N ARG A 348 21.72 -3.31 5.19
CA ARG A 348 22.76 -4.33 5.23
C ARG A 348 22.34 -5.54 4.40
N LEU A 349 23.26 -5.98 3.55
CA LEU A 349 23.13 -7.21 2.79
C LEU A 349 23.80 -8.34 3.55
N ALA A 350 23.04 -9.36 3.92
CA ALA A 350 23.56 -10.59 4.49
C ALA A 350 23.58 -11.69 3.42
N ARG A 351 24.64 -12.51 3.40
CA ARG A 351 24.69 -13.66 2.49
C ARG A 351 23.75 -14.75 3.00
N PHE A 352 22.97 -15.36 2.11
CA PHE A 352 22.08 -16.47 2.42
C PHE A 352 22.53 -17.74 1.68
N ASP A 353 22.71 -18.83 2.41
CA ASP A 353 23.00 -20.15 1.86
C ASP A 353 21.67 -20.82 1.48
N LEU A 354 21.42 -20.83 0.17
CA LEU A 354 20.19 -21.38 -0.38
C LEU A 354 20.06 -22.90 -0.19
N ALA A 355 21.18 -23.64 -0.12
CA ALA A 355 21.14 -25.08 0.05
C ALA A 355 20.74 -25.47 1.48
N ARG A 356 21.16 -24.65 2.45
CA ARG A 356 20.85 -24.85 3.87
C ARG A 356 19.58 -24.14 4.32
N GLY A 357 19.09 -23.17 3.55
CA GLY A 357 17.97 -22.32 3.94
C GLY A 357 18.30 -21.37 5.09
N GLU A 358 19.58 -21.00 5.23
CA GLU A 358 20.07 -20.24 6.39
C GLU A 358 20.90 -19.03 6.00
N LEU A 359 20.89 -17.99 6.84
CA LEU A 359 21.80 -16.86 6.74
C LEU A 359 23.23 -17.30 7.07
N VAL A 360 24.18 -16.99 6.19
CA VAL A 360 25.60 -17.22 6.44
C VAL A 360 26.07 -16.19 7.47
N ARG A 361 26.23 -16.63 8.72
CA ARG A 361 26.73 -15.80 9.82
C ARG A 361 28.26 -15.81 9.83
N THR A 362 28.90 -14.90 9.11
CA THR A 362 30.34 -14.62 9.30
C THR A 362 30.53 -13.52 10.36
N PRO A 363 31.65 -13.51 11.12
CA PRO A 363 32.03 -12.36 11.94
C PRO A 363 31.96 -11.09 11.10
N ILE A 364 31.36 -10.03 11.65
CA ILE A 364 30.98 -8.80 10.93
C ILE A 364 32.16 -8.33 10.05
N ALA A 365 32.06 -8.54 8.74
CA ALA A 365 33.04 -8.02 7.81
C ALA A 365 32.92 -6.48 7.83
N ARG A 366 34.01 -5.81 8.22
CA ARG A 366 34.20 -4.36 8.08
C ARG A 366 33.74 -3.90 6.70
N ARG A 367 33.01 -2.76 6.68
CA ARG A 367 32.54 -1.98 5.53
C ARG A 367 33.22 -2.39 4.21
N ARG A 368 32.54 -3.19 3.38
CA ARG A 368 32.84 -3.24 1.95
C ARG A 368 31.90 -2.28 1.25
N ARG A 369 32.37 -1.06 0.97
CA ARG A 369 31.80 -0.22 -0.09
C ARG A 369 31.86 -1.04 -1.38
N ARG A 370 30.71 -1.51 -1.86
CA ARG A 370 30.60 -2.12 -3.18
C ARG A 370 29.41 -1.51 -3.88
N SER A 371 29.70 -0.39 -4.54
CA SER A 371 28.86 0.32 -5.51
C SER A 371 28.25 -0.59 -6.61
N SER A 372 28.68 -1.86 -6.71
CA SER A 372 28.29 -2.82 -7.75
C SER A 372 27.35 -3.96 -7.30
N CYS A 373 26.93 -4.05 -6.03
CA CYS A 373 26.08 -5.17 -5.58
C CYS A 373 24.59 -4.84 -5.74
N ALA A 374 23.93 -5.43 -6.74
CA ALA A 374 22.48 -5.40 -6.91
C ALA A 374 21.87 -6.73 -6.40
N MET A 375 20.78 -6.65 -5.63
CA MET A 375 20.14 -7.83 -5.06
C MET A 375 19.35 -8.58 -6.14
N ARG A 376 19.42 -9.92 -6.17
CA ARG A 376 18.67 -10.74 -7.12
C ARG A 376 17.42 -11.34 -6.48
N SER A 377 16.29 -11.35 -7.18
CA SER A 377 15.12 -12.13 -6.79
C SER A 377 15.34 -13.61 -7.13
N ARG A 378 15.07 -14.55 -6.21
CA ARG A 378 14.77 -15.95 -6.59
C ARG A 378 13.63 -16.51 -5.76
N GLN A 379 12.55 -16.88 -6.46
CA GLN A 379 11.73 -18.04 -6.15
C GLN A 379 12.29 -19.21 -6.98
N ALA A 380 12.44 -20.38 -6.36
CA ALA A 380 13.29 -21.46 -6.83
C ALA A 380 12.94 -21.97 -8.25
N THR A 381 13.95 -22.00 -9.12
CA THR A 381 14.03 -22.93 -10.26
C THR A 381 15.24 -23.84 -10.02
N PRO A 382 15.12 -25.18 -10.11
CA PRO A 382 16.24 -26.08 -9.92
C PRO A 382 17.20 -25.99 -11.11
N GLY A 383 18.51 -25.99 -10.87
CA GLY A 383 19.49 -26.32 -11.93
C GLY A 383 20.44 -25.21 -12.44
N SER A 384 20.93 -24.30 -11.59
CA SER A 384 22.13 -23.53 -11.95
C SER A 384 23.00 -23.22 -10.72
N GLY A 385 24.19 -23.84 -10.67
CA GLY A 385 25.16 -23.65 -9.60
C GLY A 385 25.65 -22.20 -9.46
N ARG A 386 25.95 -21.80 -8.22
CA ARG A 386 26.49 -20.50 -7.77
C ARG A 386 25.60 -19.28 -8.02
N ALA A 387 24.42 -19.25 -7.39
CA ALA A 387 23.70 -18.00 -7.13
C ALA A 387 23.99 -17.49 -5.71
N THR A 388 24.74 -16.39 -5.57
CA THR A 388 24.84 -15.65 -4.31
C THR A 388 23.55 -14.86 -4.12
N SER A 389 22.76 -15.17 -3.09
CA SER A 389 21.57 -14.40 -2.72
C SER A 389 21.85 -13.54 -1.48
N CYS A 390 21.29 -12.34 -1.45
CA CYS A 390 21.45 -11.38 -0.36
C CYS A 390 20.10 -11.14 0.32
N ALA A 391 20.04 -11.20 1.64
CA ALA A 391 18.88 -10.82 2.44
C ALA A 391 19.06 -9.39 2.99
N VAL A 392 17.98 -8.61 3.05
CA VAL A 392 17.96 -7.28 3.68
C VAL A 392 17.65 -7.43 5.17
N THR A 393 18.49 -6.86 6.03
CA THR A 393 18.13 -6.64 7.45
C THR A 393 18.09 -5.13 7.75
N PRO A 394 17.00 -4.61 8.35
CA PRO A 394 16.99 -3.24 8.87
C PRO A 394 17.97 -3.14 10.06
N THR A 395 18.74 -2.05 10.14
CA THR A 395 19.49 -1.74 11.36
C THR A 395 18.53 -1.29 12.46
N ALA A 396 18.49 -2.02 13.58
CA ALA A 396 17.80 -1.59 14.79
C ALA A 396 18.46 -0.31 15.33
N THR A 397 17.68 0.76 15.50
CA THR A 397 18.08 1.91 16.32
C THR A 397 18.05 1.47 17.77
N THR A 398 19.23 1.35 18.38
CA THR A 398 19.41 1.18 19.82
C THR A 398 18.87 2.42 20.55
N THR A 399 17.67 2.32 21.11
CA THR A 399 17.27 3.14 22.25
C THR A 399 17.67 2.38 23.51
N SER A 400 18.65 2.90 24.22
CA SER A 400 19.08 2.40 25.53
C SER A 400 17.96 2.60 26.56
N SER A 401 17.33 1.52 27.00
CA SER A 401 16.65 1.49 28.29
C SER A 401 17.46 0.60 29.22
N THR A 402 18.23 1.21 30.10
CA THR A 402 18.84 0.58 31.27
C THR A 402 17.74 0.15 32.23
N ALA A 403 17.54 -1.15 32.41
CA ALA A 403 16.88 -1.71 33.57
C ALA A 403 17.84 -2.72 34.20
N SER A 404 18.39 -2.34 35.34
CA SER A 404 19.27 -3.11 36.21
C SER A 404 18.54 -4.33 36.76
N ALA A 405 19.08 -5.51 36.51
CA ALA A 405 18.74 -6.74 37.23
C ALA A 405 19.97 -7.17 38.03
N THR A 406 19.89 -7.08 39.36
CA THR A 406 20.83 -7.74 40.27
C THR A 406 20.26 -9.11 40.67
N PRO A 407 21.09 -10.15 40.80
CA PRO A 407 20.65 -11.54 40.95
C PRO A 407 20.66 -11.99 42.42
N SER A 408 19.78 -12.90 42.80
CA SER A 408 20.01 -13.77 43.96
C SER A 408 19.49 -15.18 43.68
N GLY A 409 20.43 -16.10 43.51
CA GLY A 409 20.18 -17.53 43.64
C GLY A 409 20.27 -17.94 45.11
N GLY A 410 19.45 -18.92 45.50
CA GLY A 410 19.53 -19.52 46.84
C GLY A 410 18.45 -20.58 47.02
N ARG A 411 18.81 -21.84 46.75
CA ARG A 411 18.02 -23.04 47.11
C ARG A 411 17.95 -23.17 48.65
N ALA A 412 16.79 -23.53 49.18
CA ALA A 412 16.69 -24.54 50.25
C ALA A 412 15.23 -25.03 50.42
N ARG A 413 15.12 -26.32 50.70
CA ARG A 413 13.91 -27.11 50.95
C ARG A 413 13.22 -26.69 52.25
N THR A 414 11.89 -26.79 52.31
CA THR A 414 11.12 -27.68 53.22
C THR A 414 9.62 -27.41 53.10
N SER A 415 8.84 -28.49 53.15
CA SER A 415 7.39 -28.55 53.40
C SER A 415 7.24 -29.29 54.76
N PRO A 416 6.10 -29.34 55.50
CA PRO A 416 4.73 -28.99 55.08
C PRO A 416 3.79 -28.37 56.17
N ARG A 417 2.54 -28.14 55.74
CA ARG A 417 1.25 -28.25 56.48
C ARG A 417 0.71 -27.09 57.36
N ARG A 418 -0.53 -26.72 56.98
CA ARG A 418 -1.76 -26.47 57.78
C ARG A 418 -1.76 -25.29 58.76
N ARG A 419 -2.64 -24.30 58.50
CA ARG A 419 -3.93 -24.05 59.20
C ARG A 419 -4.55 -22.71 58.75
N SER A 420 -5.80 -22.75 58.31
CA SER A 420 -6.82 -21.69 58.42
C SER A 420 -7.19 -21.49 59.92
N PRO A 421 -7.95 -20.46 60.36
CA PRO A 421 -8.95 -19.66 59.60
C PRO A 421 -9.05 -18.14 59.94
N THR A 422 -9.86 -17.43 59.14
CA THR A 422 -10.77 -16.31 59.47
C THR A 422 -10.32 -15.17 60.40
N CYS A 423 -10.27 -13.95 59.84
CA CYS A 423 -11.29 -12.91 60.03
C CYS A 423 -11.29 -12.00 58.79
#